data_AF-A0A931RPI7-F1
#
_entry.id   AF-A0A931RPI7-F1
#
_cell.length_a   1.000
_cell.length_b   1.000
_cell.length_c   1.000
_cell.angle_alpha   90.00
_cell.angle_beta   90.00
_cell.angle_gamma   90.00
#
_symmetry.space_group_name_H-M   'P 1'
#
loop_
_entity.id
_entity.type
_entity.pdbx_description
1 polymer ?
#
loop_
_entity_poly.entity_id
_entity_poly.type
_entity_poly.pdbx_seq_one_letter_code
_entity_poly.pdbx_strand_id
1 'polypeptide(L)'
;MNNIKTFIDIGAHDGSFIDACLKFYPNAIVYAFEPTPNNAEKISKEFPKINVFNFGLWNENANKRFYLNQVSSRNSFKSKT
;
A
#
# COMPACT_ATOMS: atom_id res chain seq x y z
N MET A 1 -9.65 -0.08 -25.35
CA MET A 1 -8.93 -0.03 -24.05
C MET A 1 -9.76 -0.76 -23.02
N ASN A 2 -9.13 -1.62 -22.20
CA ASN A 2 -9.84 -2.31 -21.12
C ASN A 2 -10.27 -1.27 -20.07
N ASN A 3 -11.53 -1.32 -19.65
CA ASN A 3 -12.07 -0.47 -18.61
C ASN A 3 -11.80 -1.12 -17.25
N ILE A 4 -10.58 -1.02 -16.70
CA ILE A 4 -10.35 -1.54 -15.36
C ILE A 4 -10.97 -0.58 -14.34
N LYS A 5 -11.79 -1.16 -13.47
CA LYS A 5 -12.61 -0.43 -12.50
C LYS A 5 -12.06 -0.48 -11.08
N THR A 6 -11.16 -1.42 -10.81
CA THR A 6 -10.68 -1.67 -9.44
C THR A 6 -9.21 -2.07 -9.45
N PHE A 7 -8.44 -1.43 -8.58
CA PHE A 7 -7.07 -1.81 -8.25
C PHE A 7 -7.00 -2.24 -6.79
N ILE A 8 -6.27 -3.32 -6.56
CA ILE A 8 -5.92 -3.81 -5.23
C ILE A 8 -4.40 -3.76 -5.16
N ASP A 9 -3.86 -2.80 -4.40
CA ASP A 9 -2.42 -2.58 -4.26
C ASP A 9 -1.94 -3.13 -2.91
N ILE A 10 -1.10 -4.16 -2.95
CA ILE A 10 -0.62 -4.90 -1.78
C ILE A 10 0.83 -4.54 -1.51
N GLY A 11 1.09 -3.89 -0.37
CA GLY A 11 2.39 -3.30 -0.08
C GLY A 11 2.56 -1.98 -0.81
N ALA A 12 1.59 -1.07 -0.63
CA ALA A 12 1.48 0.19 -1.36
C ALA A 12 2.66 1.16 -1.13
N HIS A 13 3.54 0.88 -0.16
CA HIS A 13 4.76 1.62 0.12
C HIS A 13 4.51 3.13 0.23
N ASP A 14 4.94 3.93 -0.73
CA ASP A 14 4.85 5.40 -0.70
C ASP A 14 3.72 5.97 -1.56
N GLY A 15 2.91 5.09 -2.19
CA GLY A 15 1.80 5.46 -3.06
C GLY A 15 2.17 5.72 -4.53
N SER A 16 3.44 5.54 -4.93
CA SER A 16 3.89 5.79 -6.30
C SER A 16 3.13 4.98 -7.37
N PHE A 17 2.76 3.74 -7.06
CA PHE A 17 1.97 2.91 -7.96
C PHE A 17 0.52 3.39 -8.06
N ILE A 18 -0.08 3.84 -6.95
CA ILE A 18 -1.43 4.42 -6.90
C ILE A 18 -1.51 5.66 -7.80
N ASP A 19 -0.52 6.55 -7.73
CA ASP A 19 -0.43 7.74 -8.59
C ASP A 19 -0.42 7.36 -10.08
N ALA A 20 0.40 6.37 -10.45
CA ALA A 20 0.42 5.85 -11.82
C ALA A 20 -0.94 5.26 -12.23
N CYS A 21 -1.56 4.44 -11.38
CA CYS A 21 -2.86 3.84 -11.64
C CYS A 21 -3.94 4.90 -11.89
N LEU A 22 -4.02 5.94 -11.06
CA LEU A 22 -5.03 6.99 -11.19
C LEU A 22 -4.78 7.91 -12.40
N LYS A 23 -3.54 8.04 -12.88
CA LYS A 23 -3.26 8.73 -14.15
C LYS A 23 -3.82 8.01 -15.37
N PHE A 24 -3.74 6.68 -15.39
CA PHE A 24 -4.24 5.87 -16.52
C PHE A 24 -5.73 5.51 -16.39
N TYR A 25 -6.22 5.38 -15.15
CA TYR A 25 -7.59 4.95 -14.83
C TYR A 25 -8.19 5.84 -13.73
N PRO A 26 -8.52 7.10 -14.05
CA PRO A 26 -8.92 8.11 -13.07
C PRO A 26 -10.21 7.80 -12.31
N ASN A 27 -11.02 6.87 -12.82
CA ASN A 27 -12.28 6.46 -12.21
C ASN A 27 -12.19 5.09 -11.51
N ALA A 28 -11.00 4.50 -11.41
CA ALA A 28 -10.84 3.22 -10.75
C ALA A 28 -10.93 3.36 -9.23
N ILE A 29 -11.61 2.43 -8.58
CA ILE A 29 -11.63 2.27 -7.13
C ILE A 29 -10.30 1.64 -6.71
N VAL A 30 -9.61 2.25 -5.76
CA VAL A 30 -8.33 1.73 -5.26
C VAL A 30 -8.50 1.25 -3.81
N TYR A 31 -8.00 0.04 -3.55
CA TYR A 31 -7.82 -0.54 -2.22
C TYR A 31 -6.33 -0.75 -1.98
N ALA A 32 -5.74 0.04 -1.09
CA ALA A 32 -4.31 0.03 -0.79
C ALA A 32 -4.06 -0.56 0.59
N PHE A 33 -3.18 -1.56 0.66
CA PHE A 33 -2.77 -2.21 1.91
C PHE A 33 -1.31 -1.89 2.19
N GLU A 34 -1.03 -1.24 3.32
CA GLU A 34 0.34 -0.87 3.71
C GLU A 34 0.56 -1.13 5.20
N PRO A 35 1.46 -2.06 5.58
CA PRO A 35 1.71 -2.39 6.98
C PRO A 35 2.41 -1.26 7.76
N THR A 36 3.13 -0.34 7.11
CA THR A 36 3.87 0.73 7.80
C THR A 36 2.95 1.93 8.07
N PRO A 37 2.67 2.31 9.35
CA PRO A 37 1.71 3.37 9.66
C PRO A 37 2.00 4.72 9.01
N ASN A 38 3.26 5.18 9.04
CA ASN A 38 3.65 6.46 8.44
C ASN A 38 3.35 6.52 6.94
N ASN A 39 3.54 5.40 6.24
CA ASN A 39 3.28 5.30 4.81
C ASN A 39 1.78 5.28 4.53
N ALA A 40 1.01 4.48 5.29
CA ALA A 40 -0.45 4.46 5.15
C ALA A 40 -1.07 5.84 5.43
N GLU A 41 -0.58 6.56 6.43
CA GLU A 41 -0.99 7.93 6.72
C GLU A 41 -0.65 8.89 5.57
N LYS A 42 0.57 8.80 5.03
CA LYS A 42 0.99 9.59 3.86
C LYS A 42 0.05 9.37 2.67
N ILE A 43 -0.19 8.11 2.31
CA ILE A 43 -1.08 7.72 1.21
C ILE A 43 -2.49 8.27 1.44
N SER A 44 -3.01 8.16 2.66
CA SER A 44 -4.37 8.63 3.00
C SER A 44 -4.51 10.15 2.85
N LYS A 45 -3.45 10.91 3.15
CA LYS A 45 -3.41 12.37 2.96
C LYS A 45 -3.29 12.77 1.49
N GLU A 46 -2.45 12.06 0.74
CA GLU A 46 -2.17 12.33 -0.67
C GLU A 46 -3.34 11.93 -1.59
N PHE A 47 -4.03 10.83 -1.25
CA PHE A 47 -5.14 10.27 -2.03
C PHE A 47 -6.41 10.12 -1.17
N PRO A 48 -7.11 11.21 -0.83
CA PRO A 48 -8.24 11.18 0.12
C PRO A 48 -9.49 10.43 -0.39
N LYS A 49 -9.52 10.02 -1.67
CA LYS A 49 -10.66 9.35 -2.31
C LYS A 49 -10.47 7.84 -2.50
N ILE A 50 -9.40 7.27 -1.97
CA ILE A 50 -9.12 5.83 -2.05
C ILE A 50 -9.34 5.14 -0.69
N ASN A 51 -9.38 3.81 -0.70
CA ASN A 51 -9.49 3.02 0.51
C ASN A 51 -8.08 2.60 0.95
N VAL A 52 -7.62 3.07 2.11
CA VAL A 52 -6.31 2.73 2.66
C VAL A 52 -6.46 1.89 3.92
N PHE A 53 -5.76 0.78 3.98
CA PHE A 53 -5.77 -0.16 5.10
C PHE A 53 -4.36 -0.25 5.69
N ASN A 54 -4.20 0.14 6.96
CA ASN A 54 -2.92 0.06 7.65
C ASN A 54 -2.68 -1.34 8.25
N PHE A 55 -2.62 -2.35 7.38
CA PHE A 55 -2.16 -3.69 7.70
C PHE A 55 -1.63 -4.38 6.45
N GLY A 56 -0.75 -5.36 6.63
CA GLY A 56 -0.31 -6.23 5.54
C GLY A 56 -1.29 -7.36 5.29
N LEU A 57 -1.40 -7.84 4.05
CA LEU A 57 -2.16 -9.05 3.74
C LEU A 57 -1.30 -10.30 3.93
N TRP A 58 -1.93 -11.34 4.49
CA TRP A 58 -1.32 -12.62 4.77
C TRP A 58 -2.38 -13.74 4.73
N ASN A 59 -1.98 -15.00 4.90
CA ASN A 59 -2.91 -16.14 4.88
C ASN A 59 -3.72 -16.33 6.18
N GLU A 60 -3.40 -15.57 7.23
CA GLU A 60 -4.06 -15.60 8.53
C GLU A 60 -4.03 -14.21 9.17
N ASN A 61 -5.01 -13.92 10.02
CA ASN A 61 -5.01 -12.70 10.83
C ASN A 61 -4.07 -12.88 12.01
N ALA A 62 -2.99 -12.12 12.05
CA ALA A 62 -2.02 -12.15 13.13
C ALA A 62 -1.32 -10.82 13.31
N ASN A 63 -0.94 -10.51 14.55
CA ASN A 63 0.01 -9.44 14.84
C ASN A 63 1.43 -10.02 14.75
N LYS A 64 2.23 -9.52 13.80
CA LYS A 64 3.63 -9.95 13.60
C LYS A 64 4.55 -8.73 13.69
N ARG A 65 5.75 -8.93 14.24
CA ARG A 65 6.77 -7.87 14.27
C ARG A 65 7.27 -7.63 12.85
N PHE A 66 7.10 -6.40 12.37
CA PHE A 66 7.60 -5.97 11.06
C PHE A 66 8.85 -5.11 11.25
N TYR A 67 9.94 -5.46 10.56
CA TYR A 67 11.22 -4.78 10.71
C TYR A 67 11.38 -3.70 9.65
N LEU A 68 11.57 -2.46 10.10
CA LEU A 68 11.84 -1.32 9.23
C LEU A 68 13.33 -1.27 8.89
N ASN A 69 13.62 -1.16 7.60
CA ASN A 69 14.96 -1.04 7.06
C ASN A 69 15.33 0.43 6.84
N GLN A 70 16.63 0.71 6.71
CA GLN A 70 17.09 2.06 6.33
C GLN A 70 16.59 2.43 4.92
N VAL A 71 16.49 1.42 4.05
CA VAL A 71 15.82 1.52 2.76
C VAL A 71 14.38 1.04 2.95
N SER A 72 13.42 1.95 2.93
CA SER A 72 12.00 1.67 3.26
C SER A 72 11.35 0.63 2.34
N SER A 73 11.79 0.57 1.08
CA SER A 73 11.32 -0.42 0.10
C SER A 73 11.74 -1.86 0.42
N ARG A 74 12.54 -2.08 1.48
CA ARG A 74 13.05 -3.39 1.89
C ARG A 74 12.51 -3.84 3.25
N ASN A 75 11.48 -3.19 3.79
CA ASN A 75 10.87 -3.61 5.06
C ASN A 75 10.37 -5.06 4.95
N SER A 76 10.57 -5.87 5.99
CA SER A 76 10.24 -7.29 5.94
C SER A 76 10.05 -7.92 7.32
N PHE A 77 9.65 -9.20 7.36
CA PHE A 77 9.61 -10.00 8.58
C PHE A 77 10.99 -10.51 9.03
N LYS A 78 12.05 -10.25 8.27
CA LYS A 78 13.42 -10.60 8.65
C LYS A 78 14.09 -9.37 9.26
N SER A 79 14.66 -9.55 10.45
CA SER A 79 15.60 -8.57 11.00
C SER A 79 16.80 -8.45 10.07
N LYS A 80 17.41 -7.26 10.00
CA LYS A 80 18.70 -7.08 9.32
C LYS A 80 19.69 -8.15 9.82
N THR A 81 20.17 -8.99 8.91
CA THR A 81 21.48 -9.64 9.02
C THR A 81 22.56 -8.64 8.67
#